data_AF-R5VSU4-F1
#
_entry.id   AF-R5VSU4-F1
#
_cell.length_a   1.000
_cell.length_b   1.000
_cell.length_c   1.000
_cell.angle_alpha   90.00
_cell.angle_beta   90.00
_cell.angle_gamma   90.00
#
_symmetry.space_group_name_H-M   'P 1'
#
loop_
_entity.id
_entity.type
_entity.pdbx_description
1 polymer ?
#
loop_
_entity_poly.entity_id
_entity_poly.type
_entity_poly.pdbx_seq_one_letter_code
_entity_poly.pdbx_strand_id
1 'polypeptide(L)' 'MLFTGVAGALITITVIQSIAMISPAKATIFIISTQLFISYLIEVMGLFGMEKVPFQWRKCIGAIIVIAGVVTFKWE' A
#
# COMPACT_ATOMS: atom_id res chain seq x y z
N MET A 1 18.40 15.09 -0.16
CA MET A 1 18.98 13.82 -0.69
C MET A 1 19.11 12.76 0.40
N LEU A 2 19.70 13.06 1.57
CA LEU A 2 19.85 12.08 2.66
C LEU A 2 18.51 11.52 3.19
N PHE A 3 17.49 12.37 3.35
CA PHE A 3 16.20 11.96 3.94
C PHE A 3 15.46 10.91 3.08
N THR A 4 15.42 11.11 1.76
CA THR A 4 14.85 10.15 0.81
C THR A 4 15.67 8.87 0.71
N GLY A 5 17.00 8.98 0.80
CA GLY A 5 17.89 7.80 0.83
C GLY A 5 17.67 6.93 2.06
N VAL A 6 17.56 7.54 3.25
CA VAL A 6 17.28 6.82 4.50
C VAL A 6 15.90 6.17 4.46
N ALA A 7 14.87 6.87 3.97
CA ALA A 7 13.54 6.31 3.82
C ALA A 7 13.53 5.10 2.85
N GLY A 8 14.23 5.19 1.71
CA GLY A 8 14.36 4.08 0.77
C GLY A 8 15.08 2.87 1.35
N ALA A 9 16.17 3.09 2.10
CA ALA A 9 16.91 2.02 2.77
C ALA A 9 16.04 1.29 3.80
N LEU A 10 15.25 2.04 4.59
CA LEU A 10 14.30 1.46 5.55
C LEU A 10 13.23 0.60 4.86
N ILE A 11 12.66 1.06 3.74
CA ILE A 11 11.70 0.27 2.97
C ILE A 11 12.35 -1.05 2.50
N THR A 12 13.54 -0.99 1.90
CA THR A 12 14.24 -2.18 1.39
C THR A 12 14.52 -3.20 2.50
N ILE A 13 14.98 -2.76 3.67
CA ILE A 13 15.19 -3.65 4.83
C ILE A 13 13.88 -4.32 5.24
N THR A 14 12.79 -3.56 5.32
CA THR A 14 11.46 -4.08 5.71
C THR A 14 10.92 -5.09 4.70
N VAL A 15 11.17 -4.88 3.40
CA VAL A 15 10.79 -5.82 2.33
C VAL A 15 11.55 -7.13 2.47
N ILE A 16 12.87 -7.07 2.63
CA ILE A 16 13.72 -8.26 2.80
C ILE A 16 13.27 -9.05 4.04
N GLN A 17 12.99 -8.36 5.14
CA GLN A 17 12.52 -9.00 6.38
C GLN A 17 11.15 -9.64 6.21
N SER A 18 10.22 -9.00 5.49
CA SER A 18 8.88 -9.53 5.21
C SER A 18 8.94 -10.80 4.36
N ILE A 19 9.82 -10.82 3.36
CA ILE A 19 10.07 -12.00 2.51
C ILE A 19 10.63 -13.17 3.34
N ALA A 20 11.55 -12.88 4.26
CA ALA A 20 12.13 -13.89 5.16
C ALA A 20 11.12 -14.49 6.14
N MET A 21 10.12 -13.72 6.58
CA MET A 21 9.12 -14.18 7.56
C MET A 21 7.93 -14.92 6.93
N ILE A 22 7.47 -14.55 5.73
CA ILE A 22 6.14 -14.95 5.21
C ILE A 22 6.16 -15.54 3.78
N SER A 23 7.33 -15.95 3.27
CA SER A 23 7.53 -16.39 1.87
C SER A 23 7.43 -15.23 0.86
N PRO A 24 8.28 -15.20 -0.20
CA PRO A 24 8.37 -14.07 -1.13
C PRO A 24 7.04 -13.67 -1.76
N ALA A 25 6.19 -14.65 -2.11
CA ALA A 25 4.92 -14.41 -2.77
C ALA A 25 3.93 -13.67 -1.84
N LYS A 26 3.74 -14.15 -0.61
CA LYS A 26 2.80 -13.53 0.34
C LYS A 26 3.28 -12.16 0.79
N ALA A 27 4.58 -12.00 1.00
CA ALA A 27 5.20 -10.71 1.35
C ALA A 27 4.96 -9.66 0.27
N THR A 28 5.21 -10.00 -1.01
CA THR A 28 5.04 -9.08 -2.14
C THR A 28 3.61 -8.57 -2.23
N ILE A 29 2.64 -9.47 -2.06
CA ILE A 29 1.22 -9.13 -2.20
C ILE A 29 0.72 -8.30 -1.02
N PHE A 30 1.21 -8.59 0.18
CA PHE A 30 0.96 -7.77 1.36
C PHE A 30 1.52 -6.34 1.21
N ILE A 31 2.73 -6.19 0.65
CA ILE A 31 3.34 -4.89 0.37
C ILE A 31 2.51 -4.13 -0.66
N ILE A 32 2.17 -4.78 -1.80
CA ILE A 32 1.42 -4.14 -2.89
C ILE A 32 0.02 -3.71 -2.43
N SER A 33 -0.62 -4.53 -1.61
CA SER A 33 -1.87 -4.22 -0.93
C SER A 33 -1.78 -2.94 -0.09
N THR A 34 -0.79 -2.91 0.81
CA THR A 34 -0.61 -1.82 1.78
C THR A 34 -0.32 -0.50 1.07
N GLN A 35 0.53 -0.50 0.04
CA GLN A 35 0.81 0.72 -0.73
C GLN A 35 -0.43 1.24 -1.46
N LEU A 36 -1.28 0.37 -2.01
CA LEU A 36 -2.53 0.77 -2.68
C LEU A 36 -3.50 1.39 -1.67
N PHE A 37 -3.65 0.76 -0.50
CA PHE A 37 -4.52 1.27 0.56
C PHE A 37 -4.06 2.64 1.08
N ILE A 38 -2.76 2.79 1.37
CA ILE A 38 -2.19 4.06 1.84
C ILE A 38 -2.27 5.12 0.74
N SER A 39 -1.99 4.79 -0.51
CA SER A 39 -2.12 5.71 -1.65
C SER A 39 -3.54 6.26 -1.76
N TYR A 40 -4.54 5.37 -1.65
CA TYR A 40 -5.95 5.76 -1.65
C TYR A 40 -6.30 6.68 -0.46
N LEU A 41 -5.80 6.36 0.74
CA LEU A 41 -6.00 7.19 1.93
C LEU A 41 -5.40 8.60 1.74
N ILE A 42 -4.20 8.69 1.15
CA ILE A 42 -3.53 9.96 0.85
C ILE A 42 -4.34 10.77 -0.18
N GLU A 43 -4.83 10.15 -1.25
CA GLU A 43 -5.68 10.82 -2.26
C GLU A 43 -6.97 11.38 -1.66
N VAL A 44 -7.63 10.65 -0.77
CA VAL A 44 -8.86 11.08 -0.09
C VAL A 44 -8.59 12.23 0.88
N MET A 45 -7.48 12.15 1.63
CA MET A 45 -7.11 13.21 2.57
C MET A 45 -6.46 14.42 1.88
N GLY A 46 -6.07 14.29 0.61
CA GLY A 46 -5.32 15.30 -0.14
C GLY A 46 -3.97 15.62 0.49
N LEU A 47 -3.35 14.63 1.15
CA LEU A 47 -2.02 14.81 1.72
C LEU A 47 -0.97 14.91 0.60
N PHE A 48 0.16 15.54 0.90
CA PHE A 48 1.28 15.76 -0.05
C PHE A 48 0.99 16.70 -1.22
N GLY A 49 0.02 17.61 -1.10
CA GLY A 49 -0.29 18.58 -2.16
C GLY A 49 -0.99 17.96 -3.37
N MET A 50 -1.48 16.72 -3.24
CA MET A 50 -2.37 16.12 -4.23
C MET A 50 -3.73 16.79 -4.19
N GLU A 51 -4.30 16.98 -5.38
CA GLU A 51 -5.63 17.55 -5.56
C GLU A 51 -6.64 16.69 -4.78
N LYS A 52 -7.31 17.29 -3.79
CA LYS A 52 -8.35 16.59 -3.01
C LYS A 52 -9.42 16.13 -3.97
N VAL A 53 -9.39 14.86 -4.32
CA VAL A 53 -10.48 14.30 -5.11
C VAL A 53 -11.67 14.17 -4.17
N PRO A 54 -12.82 14.78 -4.48
CA PRO A 54 -14.00 14.65 -3.65
C PRO A 54 -14.34 13.18 -3.45
N PHE A 55 -14.88 12.85 -2.28
CA PHE A 55 -15.20 11.48 -1.89
C PHE A 55 -16.22 10.89 -2.89
N GLN A 56 -15.71 10.23 -3.93
CA GLN A 56 -16.54 9.63 -4.98
C GLN A 56 -16.89 8.20 -4.55
N TRP A 57 -18.18 7.85 -4.58
CA TRP A 57 -18.64 6.48 -4.35
C TRP A 57 -17.92 5.46 -5.23
N ARG A 58 -17.51 5.85 -6.44
CA ARG A 58 -16.68 5.05 -7.36
C ARG A 58 -15.29 4.71 -6.77
N LYS A 59 -14.67 5.69 -6.10
CA LYS A 59 -13.40 5.54 -5.39
C LYS A 59 -13.56 4.66 -4.14
N CYS A 60 -14.67 4.81 -3.42
CA CYS A 60 -14.99 3.99 -2.25
C CYS A 60 -15.23 2.51 -2.60
N ILE A 61 -15.94 2.25 -3.70
CA ILE A 61 -16.08 0.90 -4.27
C ILE A 61 -14.72 0.35 -4.72
N GLY A 62 -13.88 1.19 -5.35
CA GLY A 62 -12.50 0.83 -5.71
C GLY A 62 -11.67 0.41 -4.49
N ALA A 63 -11.76 1.14 -3.38
CA ALA A 63 -11.10 0.77 -2.13
C ALA A 63 -11.62 -0.55 -1.55
N ILE A 64 -12.94 -0.80 -1.60
CA ILE A 64 -13.55 -2.06 -1.16
C ILE A 64 -13.07 -3.22 -2.05
N ILE A 65 -12.96 -3.04 -3.36
CA ILE A 65 -12.44 -4.05 -4.30
C ILE A 65 -10.97 -4.37 -4.01
N VAL A 66 -10.15 -3.35 -3.75
CA VAL A 66 -8.74 -3.54 -3.36
C VAL A 66 -8.66 -4.32 -2.05
N ILE A 67 -9.41 -3.92 -1.02
CA ILE A 67 -9.43 -4.63 0.27
C ILE A 67 -9.94 -6.07 0.08
N ALA A 68 -10.98 -6.29 -0.71
CA ALA A 68 -11.50 -7.61 -1.01
C ALA A 68 -10.44 -8.49 -1.69
N GLY A 69 -9.76 -8.00 -2.73
CA GLY A 69 -8.69 -8.73 -3.42
C GLY A 69 -7.52 -9.12 -2.51
N VAL A 70 -7.22 -8.30 -1.50
CA VAL A 70 -6.19 -8.57 -0.50
C VAL A 70 -6.61 -9.68 0.45
N VAL A 71 -7.87 -9.69 0.85
CA VAL A 71 -8.44 -10.71 1.74
C VAL A 71 -8.53 -12.06 1.03
N THR A 72 -8.95 -12.11 -0.24
CA THR A 72 -8.98 -13.36 -1.01
C THR A 72 -7.58 -13.92 -1.20
N PHE A 73 -6.56 -13.09 -1.41
CA PHE A 73 -5.19 -13.57 -1.57
C PHE A 73 -4.59 -14.14 -0.28
N LYS A 74 -5.04 -13.66 0.89
CA LYS A 74 -4.61 -14.21 2.19
C LYS A 74 -5.15 -15.64 2.42
N TRP A 75 -6.11 -16.10 1.62
CA TRP A 75 -6.76 -17.41 1.76
C TRP A 75 -6.10 -18.53 0.90
N GLU A 76 -4.81 -18.39 0.59
CA GLU A 76 -3.93 -19.49 0.14
C GLU A 76 -2.70 -19.58 1.05
#